data_AF-A0A8H3LPI5-F1
#
_entry.id   AF-A0A8H3LPI5-F1
#
_cell.length_a   1.000
_cell.length_b   1.000
_cell.length_c   1.000
_cell.angle_alpha   90.00
_cell.angle_beta   90.00
_cell.angle_gamma   90.00
#
_symmetry.space_group_name_H-M   'P 1'
#
loop_
_entity.id
_entity.type
_entity.pdbx_description
1 polymer ?
#
loop_
_entity_poly.entity_id
_entity_poly.type
_entity_poly.pdbx_seq_one_letter_code
_entity_poly.pdbx_strand_id
1 'polypeptide(L)'
;MSRTTLKNYLLPRQSNSIAARAHHHSAWVAVAGVSRTETRDHPDGHYCLASVKYARQFATVFADNSVVISQDDKAKIGLGVPAVGRTFHTLQSVHEPVSVADHDFPLGNGQKLVPSVYLMIKPNELNDELRTGQLAIHVRHQWSLGTSSLTYMQDLESLVLDPQYNDVLKTNGEIRPVWVLLVDGGPDENPRHLKNIKTYCQLFRKFDLDYLTVRTHAPGQSKYNPVERGMATLSGKLAGITLPIDHFGSHLNTQGKVIDPELALQNFRYAGESLCDIWSRDLIFGKSVDARYVEELANPFENLEFEGDDSPECFVPWSWIENHCNLCQYSLDIKRCVNTSCCGPSRAKEAMDFLLLNNGFLPPVTKGRDRHFTSAIHLLEYYDHLKIPGYDSHCPSFDQTTYSRLCCSVCGKYFPTLTFMTNHKRTMHPASRGRLKGKSKEQNSRVLDDFSLLPSQQKQPLFDETYLRDCISDRD
;
A
#
# COMPACT_ATOMS: atom_id res chain seq x y z
N MET A 1 -3.73 -41.10 -8.44
CA MET A 1 -2.86 -42.15 -9.02
C MET A 1 -1.44 -41.91 -8.51
N SER A 2 -0.74 -42.91 -7.94
CA SER A 2 0.62 -42.69 -7.40
C SER A 2 1.63 -42.40 -8.53
N ARG A 3 2.71 -41.64 -8.26
CA ARG A 3 3.79 -41.38 -9.25
C ARG A 3 4.33 -42.68 -9.86
N THR A 4 4.42 -43.73 -9.04
CA THR A 4 4.88 -45.07 -9.45
C THR A 4 3.89 -45.74 -10.40
N THR A 5 2.58 -45.58 -10.15
CA THR A 5 1.52 -46.14 -11.00
C THR A 5 1.49 -45.48 -12.38
N LEU A 6 1.60 -44.15 -12.46
CA LEU A 6 1.66 -43.43 -13.73
C LEU A 6 2.92 -43.79 -14.53
N LYS A 7 4.07 -43.90 -13.83
CA LYS A 7 5.35 -44.32 -14.43
C LYS A 7 5.26 -45.69 -15.08
N ASN A 8 4.61 -46.66 -14.44
CA ASN A 8 4.42 -47.99 -15.00
C ASN A 8 3.44 -48.01 -16.19
N TYR A 9 2.50 -47.07 -16.22
CA TYR A 9 1.51 -46.95 -17.31
C TYR A 9 2.10 -46.34 -18.60
N LEU A 10 3.08 -45.45 -18.45
CA LEU A 10 3.76 -44.77 -19.56
C LEU A 10 4.92 -45.59 -20.15
N LEU A 11 5.34 -46.68 -19.48
CA LEU A 11 6.37 -47.57 -20.02
C LEU A 11 5.75 -48.53 -21.04
N PRO A 12 6.39 -48.73 -22.21
CA PRO A 12 5.92 -49.73 -23.16
C PRO A 12 5.94 -51.11 -22.51
N ARG A 13 4.81 -51.82 -22.59
CA ARG A 13 4.61 -53.16 -22.02
C ARG A 13 5.64 -54.19 -22.52
N GLN A 14 6.26 -53.93 -23.68
CA GLN A 14 7.39 -54.68 -24.25
C GLN A 14 8.45 -53.72 -24.78
N SER A 15 9.49 -53.47 -23.96
CA SER A 15 10.60 -52.56 -24.25
C SER A 15 11.39 -52.90 -25.52
N ASN A 16 11.35 -54.15 -25.97
CA ASN A 16 12.17 -54.65 -27.07
C ASN A 16 11.45 -54.63 -28.43
N SER A 17 10.18 -54.20 -28.49
CA SER A 17 9.47 -54.10 -29.76
C SER A 17 10.06 -52.99 -30.65
N ILE A 18 9.90 -53.12 -31.98
CA ILE A 18 10.37 -52.12 -32.94
C ILE A 18 9.64 -50.78 -32.73
N ALA A 19 8.34 -50.83 -32.39
CA ALA A 19 7.55 -49.66 -32.03
C ALA A 19 8.08 -48.98 -30.75
N ALA A 20 8.42 -49.73 -29.70
CA ALA A 20 9.00 -49.18 -28.48
C ALA A 20 10.39 -48.56 -28.72
N ARG A 21 11.19 -49.13 -29.64
CA ARG A 21 12.49 -48.58 -30.05
C ARG A 21 12.37 -47.32 -30.91
N ALA A 22 11.26 -47.13 -31.64
CA ALA A 22 10.97 -45.91 -32.37
C ALA A 22 10.58 -44.73 -31.46
N HIS A 23 10.06 -45.00 -30.26
CA HIS A 23 9.88 -44.01 -29.20
C HIS A 23 11.23 -43.74 -28.50
N HIS A 24 12.14 -43.09 -29.22
CA HIS A 24 13.55 -43.01 -28.84
C HIS A 24 13.85 -42.12 -27.62
N HIS A 25 12.86 -41.38 -27.10
CA HIS A 25 13.00 -40.62 -25.87
C HIS A 25 11.66 -40.60 -25.15
N SER A 26 11.53 -41.34 -24.04
CA SER A 26 10.52 -40.98 -23.04
C SER A 26 10.82 -39.54 -22.64
N ALA A 27 10.00 -38.58 -23.06
CA ALA A 27 10.11 -37.21 -22.58
C ALA A 27 9.93 -37.29 -21.07
N TRP A 28 11.00 -37.03 -20.33
CA TRP A 28 10.93 -36.91 -18.88
C TRP A 28 10.23 -35.59 -18.59
N VAL A 29 8.90 -35.64 -18.57
CA VAL A 29 8.08 -34.52 -18.18
C VAL A 29 8.22 -34.38 -16.66
N ALA A 30 9.15 -33.54 -16.23
CA ALA A 30 9.23 -33.10 -14.86
C ALA A 30 8.28 -31.90 -14.69
N VAL A 31 7.37 -31.99 -13.72
CA VAL A 31 6.63 -30.81 -13.25
C VAL A 31 7.55 -30.08 -12.30
N ALA A 32 8.22 -29.03 -12.79
CA ALA A 32 9.05 -28.17 -11.96
C ALA A 32 8.14 -27.32 -11.05
N GLY A 33 8.33 -27.43 -9.74
CA GLY A 33 7.75 -26.49 -8.78
C GLY A 33 8.72 -25.33 -8.56
N VAL A 34 8.20 -24.11 -8.45
CA VAL A 34 9.00 -22.94 -8.13
C VAL A 34 9.60 -23.09 -6.71
N SER A 35 10.92 -22.91 -6.61
CA SER A 35 11.66 -22.91 -5.33
C SER A 35 11.12 -21.84 -4.39
N ARG A 36 11.02 -22.15 -3.08
CA ARG A 36 10.76 -21.11 -2.07
C ARG A 36 12.02 -20.28 -1.92
N THR A 37 11.96 -18.98 -2.20
CA THR A 37 12.92 -18.05 -1.62
C THR A 37 12.81 -18.13 -0.10
N GLU A 38 13.89 -18.51 0.57
CA GLU A 38 13.97 -18.44 2.03
C GLU A 38 13.66 -17.01 2.45
N THR A 39 12.56 -16.82 3.18
CA THR A 39 12.23 -15.50 3.73
C THR A 39 13.31 -15.14 4.73
N ARG A 40 14.10 -14.10 4.45
CA ARG A 40 15.05 -13.57 5.43
C ARG A 40 14.25 -13.04 6.62
N ASP A 41 14.56 -13.53 7.81
CA ASP A 41 13.99 -12.98 9.03
C ASP A 41 14.46 -11.54 9.22
N HIS A 42 13.51 -10.65 9.56
CA HIS A 42 13.81 -9.28 9.91
C HIS A 42 13.85 -9.13 11.44
N PRO A 43 14.83 -8.43 12.03
CA PRO A 43 14.93 -8.26 13.49
C PRO A 43 13.64 -7.68 14.10
N ASP A 44 12.97 -6.77 13.39
CA ASP A 44 11.74 -6.12 13.86
C ASP A 44 10.46 -6.89 13.55
N GLY A 45 10.54 -8.09 12.97
CA GLY A 45 9.35 -8.81 12.52
C GLY A 45 8.33 -9.04 13.63
N HIS A 46 8.81 -9.46 14.80
CA HIS A 46 7.95 -9.69 15.97
C HIS A 46 7.37 -8.39 16.54
N TYR A 47 8.11 -7.28 16.42
CA TYR A 47 7.66 -5.94 16.81
C TYR A 47 6.51 -5.45 15.92
N CYS A 48 6.67 -5.56 14.61
CA CYS A 48 5.65 -5.16 13.63
C CYS A 48 4.37 -6.00 13.78
N LEU A 49 4.51 -7.31 13.98
CA LEU A 49 3.37 -8.19 14.25
C LEU A 49 2.62 -7.81 15.53
N ALA A 50 3.33 -7.41 16.58
CA ALA A 50 2.70 -6.90 17.81
C ALA A 50 1.99 -5.55 17.57
N SER A 51 2.60 -4.64 16.81
CA SER A 51 2.00 -3.36 16.41
C SER A 51 0.68 -3.55 15.65
N VAL A 52 0.67 -4.43 14.65
CA VAL A 52 -0.55 -4.80 13.90
C VAL A 52 -1.58 -5.45 14.81
N LYS A 53 -1.15 -6.33 15.72
CA LYS A 53 -2.05 -6.97 16.69
C LYS A 53 -2.72 -5.94 17.61
N TYR A 54 -2.00 -4.91 18.06
CA TYR A 54 -2.55 -3.86 18.92
C TYR A 54 -3.68 -3.10 18.22
N ALA A 55 -3.40 -2.61 17.01
CA ALA A 55 -4.39 -1.87 16.23
C ALA A 55 -5.64 -2.71 15.94
N ARG A 56 -5.46 -4.00 15.64
CA ARG A 56 -6.56 -4.93 15.42
C ARG A 56 -7.37 -5.22 16.69
N GLN A 57 -6.72 -5.43 17.82
CA GLN A 57 -7.42 -5.62 19.10
C GLN A 57 -8.25 -4.39 19.46
N PHE A 58 -7.70 -3.19 19.25
CA PHE A 58 -8.43 -1.94 19.44
C PHE A 58 -9.67 -1.86 18.53
N ALA A 59 -9.51 -2.14 17.23
CA ALA A 59 -10.65 -2.17 16.31
C ALA A 59 -11.71 -3.21 16.70
N THR A 60 -11.31 -4.37 17.24
CA THR A 60 -12.26 -5.39 17.73
C THR A 60 -12.99 -4.94 18.99
N VAL A 61 -12.35 -4.21 19.90
CA VAL A 61 -13.03 -3.66 21.10
C VAL A 61 -14.07 -2.61 20.71
N PHE A 62 -13.76 -1.76 19.72
CA PHE A 62 -14.65 -0.68 19.25
C PHE A 62 -15.25 -0.97 17.88
N ALA A 63 -15.65 -2.21 17.67
CA ALA A 63 -15.97 -2.74 16.36
C ALA A 63 -17.21 -2.13 15.70
N ASP A 64 -18.15 -1.57 16.47
CA ASP A 64 -19.32 -0.85 15.91
C ASP A 64 -18.93 0.45 15.20
N ASN A 65 -17.78 1.03 15.60
CA ASN A 65 -17.25 2.29 15.10
C ASN A 65 -16.02 2.11 14.21
N SER A 66 -15.52 0.88 14.09
CA SER A 66 -14.21 0.59 13.48
C SER A 66 -14.33 -0.21 12.20
N VAL A 67 -13.37 -0.01 11.29
CA VAL A 67 -13.12 -0.88 10.14
C VAL A 67 -11.63 -1.15 10.00
N VAL A 68 -11.28 -2.37 9.58
CA VAL A 68 -9.91 -2.74 9.21
C VAL A 68 -9.85 -2.90 7.70
N ILE A 69 -8.95 -2.18 7.04
CA ILE A 69 -8.71 -2.28 5.60
C ILE A 69 -7.26 -2.71 5.41
N SER A 70 -7.07 -3.83 4.72
CA SER A 70 -5.76 -4.33 4.32
C SER A 70 -5.60 -4.07 2.83
N GLN A 71 -4.52 -3.39 2.44
CA GLN A 71 -4.27 -3.03 1.05
C GLN A 71 -2.86 -3.44 0.63
N ASP A 72 -2.71 -3.77 -0.65
CA ASP A 72 -1.43 -4.04 -1.30
C ASP A 72 -1.59 -4.05 -2.83
N ASP A 73 -0.49 -3.87 -3.54
CA ASP A 73 -0.42 -4.08 -4.98
C ASP A 73 -0.15 -5.55 -5.31
N LYS A 74 -0.95 -6.08 -6.23
CA LYS A 74 -0.62 -7.35 -6.88
C LYS A 74 0.52 -7.15 -7.87
N ALA A 75 1.32 -8.21 -8.04
CA ALA A 75 2.30 -8.30 -9.12
C ALA A 75 1.74 -7.79 -10.46
N LYS A 76 2.50 -6.90 -11.11
CA LYS A 76 2.11 -6.23 -12.34
C LYS A 76 1.88 -7.25 -13.46
N ILE A 77 0.85 -7.05 -14.25
CA ILE A 77 0.45 -8.00 -15.29
C ILE A 77 0.84 -7.44 -16.66
N GLY A 78 1.73 -8.13 -17.38
CA GLY A 78 2.14 -7.75 -18.72
C GLY A 78 1.06 -8.03 -19.76
N LEU A 79 0.93 -7.15 -20.76
CA LEU A 79 0.10 -7.35 -21.94
C LEU A 79 0.88 -8.05 -23.06
N GLY A 80 0.20 -8.88 -23.86
CA GLY A 80 0.79 -9.59 -25.01
C GLY A 80 1.68 -10.79 -24.63
N VAL A 81 1.85 -11.07 -23.34
CA VAL A 81 2.57 -12.23 -22.81
C VAL A 81 1.62 -13.09 -21.98
N PRO A 82 1.72 -14.43 -22.06
CA PRO A 82 0.91 -15.30 -21.22
C PRO A 82 1.29 -15.10 -19.76
N ALA A 83 0.30 -14.94 -18.89
CA ALA A 83 0.53 -14.88 -17.45
C ALA A 83 1.00 -16.25 -16.93
N VAL A 84 2.12 -16.24 -16.22
CA VAL A 84 2.73 -17.45 -15.66
C VAL A 84 2.52 -17.44 -14.14
N GLY A 85 1.80 -18.44 -13.64
CA GLY A 85 1.63 -18.66 -12.20
C GLY A 85 2.54 -19.78 -11.68
N ARG A 86 2.69 -19.91 -10.36
CA ARG A 86 3.41 -21.05 -9.73
C ARG A 86 2.81 -22.42 -10.06
N THR A 87 1.54 -22.45 -10.46
CA THR A 87 0.80 -23.63 -10.93
C THR A 87 0.90 -23.84 -12.43
N PHE A 88 1.67 -23.01 -13.15
CA PHE A 88 1.92 -23.20 -14.56
C PHE A 88 2.72 -24.50 -14.75
N HIS A 89 2.08 -25.48 -15.38
CA HIS A 89 2.69 -26.74 -15.72
C HIS A 89 2.94 -26.72 -17.23
N THR A 90 4.21 -26.62 -17.62
CA THR A 90 4.62 -26.76 -19.02
C THR A 90 5.32 -28.11 -19.22
N LEU A 91 5.14 -28.69 -20.40
CA LEU A 91 5.89 -29.88 -20.80
C LEU A 91 7.33 -29.45 -21.11
N GLN A 92 8.31 -30.07 -20.45
CA GLN A 92 9.71 -29.69 -20.56
C GLN A 92 10.58 -30.88 -20.95
N SER A 93 11.58 -30.64 -21.81
CA SER A 93 12.69 -31.56 -22.08
C SER A 93 13.76 -31.43 -20.99
N VAL A 94 14.37 -32.54 -20.55
CA VAL A 94 15.44 -32.56 -19.51
C VAL A 94 16.62 -31.66 -19.87
N HIS A 95 16.82 -31.43 -21.16
CA HIS A 95 18.00 -30.74 -21.68
C HIS A 95 17.81 -29.22 -21.85
N GLU A 96 16.59 -28.71 -21.69
CA GLU A 96 16.29 -27.28 -21.89
C GLU A 96 15.55 -26.72 -20.67
N PRO A 97 16.23 -25.93 -19.82
CA PRO A 97 15.55 -25.19 -18.74
C PRO A 97 14.59 -24.16 -19.34
N VAL A 98 13.30 -24.24 -18.98
CA VAL A 98 12.35 -23.16 -19.26
C VAL A 98 12.66 -22.01 -18.32
N SER A 99 13.17 -20.91 -18.87
CA SER A 99 13.20 -19.63 -18.17
C SER A 99 11.84 -18.98 -18.33
N VAL A 100 11.00 -19.11 -17.30
CA VAL A 100 9.80 -18.29 -17.16
C VAL A 100 10.09 -17.17 -16.19
N ALA A 101 9.75 -15.95 -16.58
CA ALA A 101 9.88 -14.81 -15.69
C ALA A 101 8.96 -14.99 -14.48
N ASP A 102 9.54 -14.94 -13.29
CA ASP A 102 8.80 -14.98 -12.03
C ASP A 102 8.18 -13.60 -11.77
N HIS A 103 6.86 -13.49 -11.88
CA HIS A 103 5.99 -12.34 -11.53
C HIS A 103 6.34 -10.95 -12.11
N ASP A 104 7.54 -10.75 -12.66
CA ASP A 104 8.07 -9.56 -13.29
C ASP A 104 8.23 -9.85 -14.78
N PHE A 105 7.18 -9.56 -15.56
CA PHE A 105 7.23 -9.72 -17.01
C PHE A 105 8.35 -8.84 -17.60
N PRO A 106 9.39 -9.42 -18.23
CA PRO A 106 10.57 -8.69 -18.69
C PRO A 106 10.36 -8.01 -20.05
N LEU A 107 9.22 -8.28 -20.71
CA LEU A 107 8.91 -7.78 -22.05
C LEU A 107 7.89 -6.63 -21.97
N GLY A 108 8.29 -5.47 -22.51
CA GLY A 108 7.47 -4.26 -22.64
C GLY A 108 7.57 -3.31 -21.45
N ASN A 109 8.53 -2.38 -21.46
CA ASN A 109 8.85 -1.43 -20.37
C ASN A 109 7.75 -0.39 -20.02
N GLY A 110 6.49 -0.64 -20.37
CA GLY A 110 5.34 0.16 -19.97
C GLY A 110 3.98 -0.49 -20.20
N GLN A 111 3.94 -1.69 -20.81
CA GLN A 111 2.69 -2.35 -21.22
C GLN A 111 2.21 -3.31 -20.12
N LYS A 112 1.94 -2.74 -18.95
CA LYS A 112 1.55 -3.49 -17.76
C LYS A 112 0.33 -2.87 -17.08
N LEU A 113 -0.50 -3.73 -16.51
CA LEU A 113 -1.55 -3.37 -15.59
C LEU A 113 -1.05 -3.51 -14.14
N VAL A 114 -1.43 -2.57 -13.28
CA VAL A 114 -1.18 -2.57 -11.85
C VAL A 114 -2.50 -2.78 -11.13
N PRO A 115 -2.73 -3.95 -10.51
CA PRO A 115 -3.89 -4.20 -9.69
C PRO A 115 -3.58 -3.81 -8.24
N SER A 116 -4.30 -2.83 -7.68
CA SER A 116 -4.34 -2.63 -6.22
C SER A 116 -5.52 -3.39 -5.64
N VAL A 117 -5.29 -4.08 -4.52
CA VAL A 117 -6.28 -4.94 -3.89
C VAL A 117 -6.58 -4.42 -2.49
N TYR A 118 -7.86 -4.37 -2.15
CA TYR A 118 -8.36 -3.94 -0.85
C TYR A 118 -9.20 -5.04 -0.23
N LEU A 119 -8.86 -5.43 0.99
CA LEU A 119 -9.62 -6.35 1.81
C LEU A 119 -10.23 -5.57 2.97
N MET A 120 -11.55 -5.38 2.92
CA MET A 120 -12.31 -4.68 3.95
C MET A 120 -12.88 -5.68 4.95
N ILE A 121 -12.57 -5.48 6.23
CA ILE A 121 -12.81 -6.43 7.31
C ILE A 121 -13.59 -5.74 8.42
N LYS A 122 -14.74 -6.32 8.78
CA LYS A 122 -15.50 -5.92 9.96
C LYS A 122 -14.87 -6.52 11.22
N PRO A 123 -14.54 -5.73 12.25
CA PRO A 123 -13.86 -6.25 13.43
C PRO A 123 -14.73 -7.12 14.36
N ASN A 124 -16.06 -7.04 14.23
CA ASN A 124 -17.06 -7.70 15.10
C ASN A 124 -17.34 -9.15 14.74
N GLU A 125 -16.99 -9.58 13.53
CA GLU A 125 -17.36 -10.90 13.03
C GLU A 125 -16.23 -11.89 13.35
N LEU A 126 -16.60 -13.02 13.97
CA LEU A 126 -15.72 -14.08 14.47
C LEU A 126 -14.56 -14.41 13.51
N ASN A 127 -13.44 -14.87 14.11
CA ASN A 127 -12.10 -15.24 13.59
C ASN A 127 -11.90 -15.68 12.11
N ASP A 128 -12.93 -15.98 11.33
CA ASP A 128 -12.86 -16.35 9.92
C ASP A 128 -13.13 -15.20 8.92
N GLU A 129 -13.72 -14.05 9.30
CA GLU A 129 -13.84 -12.91 8.36
C GLU A 129 -12.50 -12.24 8.02
N LEU A 130 -11.50 -12.40 8.87
CA LEU A 130 -10.11 -12.07 8.51
C LEU A 130 -9.61 -12.90 7.32
N ARG A 131 -10.28 -14.01 7.01
CA ARG A 131 -10.09 -14.83 5.81
C ARG A 131 -11.13 -14.55 4.73
N THR A 132 -12.26 -13.91 5.03
CA THR A 132 -13.41 -13.76 4.12
C THR A 132 -13.93 -12.32 4.02
N GLY A 133 -13.14 -11.30 4.34
CA GLY A 133 -13.50 -9.90 4.15
C GLY A 133 -13.91 -9.63 2.69
N GLN A 134 -14.61 -8.51 2.46
CA GLN A 134 -14.99 -8.14 1.10
C GLN A 134 -13.73 -7.69 0.34
N LEU A 135 -13.50 -8.26 -0.85
CA LEU A 135 -12.36 -7.92 -1.70
C LEU A 135 -12.81 -6.92 -2.78
N ALA A 136 -12.03 -5.87 -2.96
CA ALA A 136 -12.11 -4.98 -4.10
C ALA A 136 -10.77 -4.95 -4.83
N ILE A 137 -10.80 -4.81 -6.16
CA ILE A 137 -9.62 -4.71 -7.00
C ILE A 137 -9.77 -3.53 -7.94
N HIS A 138 -8.81 -2.62 -7.90
CA HIS A 138 -8.72 -1.50 -8.81
C HIS A 138 -7.55 -1.74 -9.76
N VAL A 139 -7.86 -1.91 -11.04
CA VAL A 139 -6.90 -2.18 -12.10
C VAL A 139 -6.61 -0.89 -12.85
N ARG A 140 -5.34 -0.50 -12.94
CA ARG A 140 -4.91 0.67 -13.70
C ARG A 140 -3.74 0.37 -14.61
N HIS A 141 -3.54 1.17 -15.63
CA HIS A 141 -2.40 1.05 -16.53
C HIS A 141 -1.15 1.70 -15.94
N GLN A 142 -0.01 0.99 -15.97
CA GLN A 142 1.24 1.48 -15.39
C GLN A 142 1.80 2.68 -16.15
N TRP A 143 1.61 2.72 -17.48
CA TRP A 143 2.26 3.70 -18.34
C TRP A 143 1.95 5.15 -17.96
N SER A 144 0.69 5.46 -17.60
CA SER A 144 0.25 6.83 -17.32
C SER A 144 -0.10 7.06 -15.84
N LEU A 145 -0.79 6.12 -15.19
CA LEU A 145 -1.23 6.28 -13.80
C LEU A 145 -0.20 5.72 -12.81
N GLY A 146 0.16 4.44 -12.94
CA GLY A 146 0.97 3.76 -11.93
C GLY A 146 0.32 3.75 -10.54
N THR A 147 1.08 3.46 -9.49
CA THR A 147 0.60 3.55 -8.10
C THR A 147 1.32 4.64 -7.33
N SER A 148 0.59 5.30 -6.44
CA SER A 148 1.05 6.38 -5.58
C SER A 148 0.17 6.47 -4.33
N SER A 149 0.61 7.20 -3.31
CA SER A 149 -0.22 7.48 -2.13
C SER A 149 -1.61 8.03 -2.51
N LEU A 150 -1.67 8.89 -3.53
CA LEU A 150 -2.90 9.54 -3.97
C LEU A 150 -3.87 8.57 -4.67
N THR A 151 -3.37 7.62 -5.46
CA THR A 151 -4.22 6.62 -6.11
C THR A 151 -4.91 5.73 -5.09
N TYR A 152 -4.20 5.36 -4.00
CA TYR A 152 -4.83 4.63 -2.89
C TYR A 152 -5.96 5.43 -2.24
N MET A 153 -5.81 6.76 -2.10
CA MET A 153 -6.87 7.58 -1.51
C MET A 153 -8.09 7.72 -2.42
N GLN A 154 -7.87 7.87 -3.74
CA GLN A 154 -8.94 7.88 -4.73
C GLN A 154 -9.74 6.57 -4.68
N ASP A 155 -9.05 5.43 -4.61
CA ASP A 155 -9.70 4.14 -4.50
C ASP A 155 -10.52 4.04 -3.20
N LEU A 156 -9.94 4.41 -2.05
CA LEU A 156 -10.66 4.42 -0.77
C LEU A 156 -11.90 5.33 -0.80
N GLU A 157 -11.83 6.49 -1.47
CA GLU A 157 -13.02 7.33 -1.70
C GLU A 157 -14.06 6.60 -2.55
N SER A 158 -13.65 5.98 -3.67
CA SER A 158 -14.57 5.24 -4.53
C SER A 158 -15.28 4.11 -3.76
N LEU A 159 -14.56 3.41 -2.87
CA LEU A 159 -15.11 2.36 -2.01
C LEU A 159 -16.11 2.94 -1.00
N VAL A 160 -15.82 4.10 -0.40
CA VAL A 160 -16.75 4.77 0.53
C VAL A 160 -18.02 5.25 -0.17
N LEU A 161 -17.92 5.71 -1.41
CA LEU A 161 -19.07 6.21 -2.18
C LEU A 161 -19.97 5.08 -2.69
N ASP A 162 -19.42 3.90 -2.89
CA ASP A 162 -20.15 2.76 -3.42
C ASP A 162 -21.08 2.11 -2.36
N PRO A 163 -22.40 2.02 -2.63
CA PRO A 163 -23.36 1.43 -1.72
C PRO A 163 -23.07 -0.01 -1.31
N GLN A 164 -22.38 -0.80 -2.14
CA GLN A 164 -22.08 -2.20 -1.83
C GLN A 164 -21.19 -2.38 -0.59
N TYR A 165 -20.39 -1.36 -0.25
CA TYR A 165 -19.50 -1.39 0.91
C TYR A 165 -20.06 -0.67 2.13
N ASN A 166 -21.27 -0.11 2.05
CA ASN A 166 -21.89 0.61 3.15
C ASN A 166 -21.95 -0.23 4.43
N ASP A 167 -22.21 -1.54 4.31
CA ASP A 167 -22.29 -2.45 5.44
C ASP A 167 -20.96 -2.54 6.21
N VAL A 168 -19.82 -2.48 5.51
CA VAL A 168 -18.48 -2.60 6.10
C VAL A 168 -17.89 -1.24 6.48
N LEU A 169 -18.08 -0.20 5.65
CA LEU A 169 -17.45 1.11 5.81
C LEU A 169 -18.31 2.11 6.57
N LYS A 170 -19.62 1.87 6.70
CA LYS A 170 -20.56 2.79 7.31
C LYS A 170 -21.34 2.14 8.45
N THR A 171 -21.84 2.99 9.34
CA THR A 171 -22.81 2.66 10.38
C THR A 171 -23.87 3.76 10.37
N ASN A 172 -25.15 3.40 10.29
CA ASN A 172 -26.26 4.36 10.19
C ASN A 172 -26.14 5.37 9.03
N GLY A 173 -25.53 4.96 7.90
CA GLY A 173 -25.33 5.82 6.73
C GLY A 173 -24.11 6.74 6.80
N GLU A 174 -23.40 6.79 7.93
CA GLU A 174 -22.18 7.58 8.11
C GLU A 174 -20.92 6.71 8.05
N ILE A 175 -19.81 7.26 7.55
CA ILE A 175 -18.50 6.58 7.54
C ILE A 175 -18.11 6.20 8.96
N ARG A 176 -17.69 4.96 9.19
CA ARG A 176 -17.15 4.52 10.48
C ARG A 176 -15.98 5.42 10.89
N PRO A 177 -16.01 6.05 12.07
CA PRO A 177 -15.03 7.07 12.45
C PRO A 177 -13.63 6.52 12.77
N VAL A 178 -13.48 5.21 12.98
CA VAL A 178 -12.18 4.59 13.35
C VAL A 178 -11.69 3.68 12.22
N TRP A 179 -10.54 4.01 11.64
CA TRP A 179 -9.95 3.23 10.54
C TRP A 179 -8.60 2.65 10.94
N VAL A 180 -8.42 1.35 10.64
CA VAL A 180 -7.13 0.65 10.73
C VAL A 180 -6.70 0.25 9.33
N LEU A 181 -5.67 0.90 8.79
CA LEU A 181 -5.06 0.56 7.52
C LEU A 181 -3.85 -0.36 7.74
N LEU A 182 -3.85 -1.51 7.08
CA LEU A 182 -2.73 -2.45 7.04
C LEU A 182 -2.11 -2.39 5.63
N VAL A 183 -0.83 -2.06 5.56
CA VAL A 183 -0.08 -1.84 4.32
C VAL A 183 1.18 -2.71 4.30
N ASP A 184 1.75 -2.99 3.12
CA ASP A 184 3.01 -3.73 3.00
C ASP A 184 4.24 -2.88 3.41
N GLY A 185 4.12 -1.56 3.23
CA GLY A 185 5.14 -0.57 3.56
C GLY A 185 6.01 -0.16 2.38
N GLY A 186 5.52 -0.39 1.15
CA GLY A 186 6.15 0.09 -0.07
C GLY A 186 6.26 1.63 -0.12
N PRO A 187 7.06 2.19 -1.04
CA PRO A 187 7.35 3.64 -1.09
C PRO A 187 6.11 4.54 -1.04
N ASP A 188 5.03 4.11 -1.69
CA ASP A 188 3.78 4.86 -1.87
C ASP A 188 2.78 4.76 -0.72
N GLU A 189 3.01 3.85 0.23
CA GLU A 189 2.10 3.59 1.36
C GLU A 189 2.79 3.65 2.72
N ASN A 190 4.14 3.65 2.74
CA ASN A 190 4.94 3.62 3.94
C ASN A 190 4.56 4.76 4.92
N PRO A 191 4.18 4.45 6.17
CA PRO A 191 3.71 5.45 7.14
C PRO A 191 4.81 6.41 7.63
N ARG A 192 6.08 6.12 7.31
CA ARG A 192 7.23 6.97 7.68
C ARG A 192 7.49 8.09 6.67
N HIS A 193 7.01 7.96 5.43
CA HIS A 193 7.29 8.94 4.38
C HIS A 193 6.37 10.16 4.49
N LEU A 194 6.95 11.36 4.49
CA LEU A 194 6.20 12.61 4.70
C LEU A 194 5.09 12.83 3.67
N LYS A 195 5.35 12.47 2.40
CA LYS A 195 4.34 12.55 1.33
C LYS A 195 3.10 11.72 1.69
N ASN A 196 3.30 10.50 2.16
CA ASN A 196 2.23 9.58 2.52
C ASN A 196 1.53 10.05 3.80
N ILE A 197 2.27 10.51 4.81
CA ILE A 197 1.71 11.09 6.05
C ILE A 197 0.73 12.22 5.71
N LYS A 198 1.12 13.16 4.85
CA LYS A 198 0.24 14.26 4.42
C LYS A 198 -1.02 13.74 3.72
N THR A 199 -0.85 12.75 2.85
CA THR A 199 -1.95 12.10 2.14
C THR A 199 -2.94 11.45 3.12
N TYR A 200 -2.45 10.75 4.15
CA TYR A 200 -3.28 10.18 5.22
C TYR A 200 -3.96 11.25 6.09
N CYS A 201 -3.31 12.40 6.33
CA CYS A 201 -3.92 13.54 7.04
C CYS A 201 -5.09 14.14 6.23
N GLN A 202 -4.95 14.24 4.91
CA GLN A 202 -6.01 14.69 4.02
C GLN A 202 -7.19 13.71 4.01
N LEU A 203 -6.92 12.40 3.94
CA LEU A 203 -7.94 11.36 4.06
C LEU A 203 -8.69 11.46 5.39
N PHE A 204 -7.95 11.57 6.50
CA PHE A 204 -8.51 11.72 7.84
C PHE A 204 -9.47 12.89 7.94
N ARG A 205 -9.12 14.04 7.35
CA ARG A 205 -9.97 15.23 7.34
C ARG A 205 -11.17 15.08 6.40
N LYS A 206 -10.97 14.53 5.20
CA LYS A 206 -12.02 14.35 4.18
C LYS A 206 -13.14 13.43 4.67
N PHE A 207 -12.79 12.34 5.34
CA PHE A 207 -13.78 11.38 5.86
C PHE A 207 -14.27 11.69 7.26
N ASP A 208 -13.83 12.81 7.83
CA ASP A 208 -14.19 13.22 9.20
C ASP A 208 -14.02 12.05 10.18
N LEU A 209 -12.80 11.50 10.21
CA LEU A 209 -12.45 10.38 11.07
C LEU A 209 -12.15 10.87 12.49
N ASP A 210 -12.39 10.01 13.47
CA ASP A 210 -11.99 10.23 14.86
C ASP A 210 -10.57 9.74 15.11
N TYR A 211 -10.24 8.60 14.50
CA TYR A 211 -8.95 7.96 14.62
C TYR A 211 -8.58 7.19 13.36
N LEU A 212 -7.36 7.38 12.87
CA LEU A 212 -6.77 6.61 11.79
C LEU A 212 -5.43 6.05 12.25
N THR A 213 -5.24 4.75 12.09
CA THR A 213 -3.93 4.12 12.31
C THR A 213 -3.49 3.37 11.07
N VAL A 214 -2.27 3.62 10.63
CA VAL A 214 -1.62 2.93 9.51
C VAL A 214 -0.50 2.07 10.08
N ARG A 215 -0.53 0.77 9.81
CA ARG A 215 0.45 -0.20 10.31
C ARG A 215 1.07 -0.96 9.14
N THR A 216 2.39 -1.07 9.16
CA THR A 216 3.14 -1.86 8.17
C THR A 216 3.80 -3.07 8.81
N HIS A 217 3.99 -4.11 8.00
CA HIS A 217 4.83 -5.26 8.38
C HIS A 217 6.32 -4.92 8.19
N ALA A 218 7.18 -5.78 8.74
CA ALA A 218 8.62 -5.66 8.53
C ALA A 218 9.00 -6.08 7.10
N PRO A 219 10.11 -5.55 6.53
CA PRO A 219 10.59 -5.97 5.22
C PRO A 219 10.71 -7.48 5.08
N GLY A 220 10.21 -8.04 3.95
CA GLY A 220 10.21 -9.48 3.69
C GLY A 220 9.12 -10.26 4.43
N GLN A 221 8.17 -9.58 5.07
CA GLN A 221 7.06 -10.19 5.81
C GLN A 221 5.67 -9.86 5.25
N SER A 222 5.58 -9.43 3.98
CA SER A 222 4.33 -9.10 3.28
C SER A 222 3.26 -10.19 3.45
N LYS A 223 3.67 -11.47 3.47
CA LYS A 223 2.80 -12.64 3.71
C LYS A 223 1.86 -12.56 4.93
N TYR A 224 2.15 -11.70 5.91
CA TYR A 224 1.28 -11.50 7.07
C TYR A 224 0.20 -10.43 6.86
N ASN A 225 0.31 -9.62 5.80
CA ASN A 225 -0.73 -8.70 5.35
C ASN A 225 -1.97 -9.52 4.93
N PRO A 226 -3.16 -9.31 5.52
CA PRO A 226 -4.32 -10.15 5.26
C PRO A 226 -4.73 -10.27 3.78
N VAL A 227 -4.59 -9.18 3.01
CA VAL A 227 -4.95 -9.11 1.59
C VAL A 227 -4.17 -10.10 0.71
N GLU A 228 -2.93 -10.42 1.08
CA GLU A 228 -2.04 -11.33 0.34
C GLU A 228 -2.65 -12.72 0.13
N ARG A 229 -3.50 -13.16 1.07
CA ARG A 229 -4.18 -14.44 0.95
C ARG A 229 -5.23 -14.44 -0.18
N GLY A 230 -6.01 -13.37 -0.30
CA GLY A 230 -6.96 -13.20 -1.41
C GLY A 230 -6.23 -13.06 -2.73
N MET A 231 -5.18 -12.22 -2.74
CA MET A 231 -4.30 -12.01 -3.89
C MET A 231 -3.65 -13.29 -4.42
N ALA A 232 -3.25 -14.21 -3.53
CA ALA A 232 -2.66 -15.48 -3.94
C ALA A 232 -3.56 -16.28 -4.89
N THR A 233 -4.88 -16.19 -4.72
CA THR A 233 -5.85 -16.90 -5.58
C THR A 233 -5.97 -16.28 -6.97
N LEU A 234 -5.76 -14.97 -7.12
CA LEU A 234 -5.86 -14.25 -8.38
C LEU A 234 -4.85 -14.72 -9.42
N SER A 235 -3.63 -15.08 -8.97
CA SER A 235 -2.55 -15.52 -9.87
C SER A 235 -2.86 -16.86 -10.54
N GLY A 236 -3.54 -17.77 -9.81
CA GLY A 236 -3.92 -19.08 -10.35
C GLY A 236 -4.91 -18.95 -11.50
N LYS A 237 -5.81 -17.96 -11.44
CA LYS A 237 -6.83 -17.70 -12.47
C LYS A 237 -6.25 -17.16 -13.78
N LEU A 238 -5.09 -16.51 -13.71
CA LEU A 238 -4.44 -15.92 -14.89
C LEU A 238 -3.49 -16.89 -15.61
N ALA A 239 -3.19 -18.04 -15.02
CA ALA A 239 -2.21 -18.96 -15.59
C ALA A 239 -2.60 -19.37 -17.02
N GLY A 240 -1.74 -19.06 -17.99
CA GLY A 240 -1.94 -19.37 -19.41
C GLY A 240 -2.82 -18.37 -20.18
N ILE A 241 -3.34 -17.33 -19.53
CA ILE A 241 -4.12 -16.28 -20.19
C ILE A 241 -3.17 -15.21 -20.73
N THR A 242 -3.36 -14.82 -21.99
CA THR A 242 -2.70 -13.66 -22.60
C THR A 242 -3.70 -12.53 -22.72
N LEU A 243 -3.47 -11.42 -22.01
CA LEU A 243 -4.24 -10.21 -22.21
C LEU A 243 -3.77 -9.52 -23.50
N PRO A 244 -4.69 -9.04 -24.35
CA PRO A 244 -4.31 -8.41 -25.60
C PRO A 244 -3.57 -7.09 -25.36
N ILE A 245 -2.58 -6.82 -26.21
CA ILE A 245 -1.81 -5.57 -26.18
C ILE A 245 -2.35 -4.56 -27.21
N ASP A 246 -2.88 -5.04 -28.33
CA ASP A 246 -3.17 -4.27 -29.54
C ASP A 246 -4.54 -4.62 -30.12
N HIS A 247 -5.55 -4.81 -29.26
CA HIS A 247 -6.91 -5.23 -29.66
C HIS A 247 -7.50 -4.34 -30.78
N PHE A 248 -7.29 -3.02 -30.71
CA PHE A 248 -7.75 -2.04 -31.69
C PHE A 248 -6.68 -1.64 -32.72
N GLY A 249 -5.52 -2.30 -32.70
CA GLY A 249 -4.36 -1.98 -33.54
C GLY A 249 -3.14 -1.60 -32.71
N SER A 250 -2.01 -1.48 -33.41
CA SER A 250 -0.71 -1.25 -32.76
C SER A 250 -0.51 0.22 -32.41
N HIS A 251 -0.42 0.51 -31.10
CA HIS A 251 -0.08 1.84 -30.56
C HIS A 251 1.42 2.00 -30.26
N LEU A 252 2.24 1.02 -30.65
CA LEU A 252 3.66 0.95 -30.32
C LEU A 252 4.54 1.07 -31.57
N ASN A 253 5.69 1.73 -31.43
CA ASN A 253 6.74 1.66 -32.45
C ASN A 253 7.55 0.35 -32.34
N THR A 254 8.49 0.18 -33.27
CA THR A 254 9.43 -0.97 -33.30
C THR A 254 10.32 -1.09 -32.05
N GLN A 255 10.39 -0.05 -31.22
CA GLN A 255 11.13 -0.02 -29.95
C GLN A 255 10.21 -0.25 -28.73
N GLY A 256 8.91 -0.49 -28.93
CA GLY A 256 7.93 -0.69 -27.85
C GLY A 256 7.51 0.59 -27.11
N LYS A 257 7.76 1.77 -27.69
CA LYS A 257 7.31 3.06 -27.15
C LYS A 257 5.94 3.41 -27.73
N VAL A 258 5.08 3.98 -26.88
CA VAL A 258 3.76 4.49 -27.29
C VAL A 258 3.93 5.63 -28.30
N ILE A 259 3.32 5.48 -29.47
CA ILE A 259 3.24 6.49 -30.54
C ILE A 259 1.86 7.12 -30.66
N ASP A 260 0.83 6.40 -30.23
CA ASP A 260 -0.56 6.85 -30.22
C ASP A 260 -1.13 6.72 -28.80
N PRO A 261 -1.13 7.81 -28.01
CA PRO A 261 -1.66 7.82 -26.65
C PRO A 261 -3.14 7.44 -26.54
N GLU A 262 -3.97 7.89 -27.48
CA GLU A 262 -5.42 7.68 -27.43
C GLU A 262 -5.74 6.20 -27.72
N LEU A 263 -5.12 5.64 -28.75
CA LEU A 263 -5.23 4.21 -29.06
C LEU A 263 -4.65 3.35 -27.92
N ALA A 264 -3.56 3.80 -27.28
CA ALA A 264 -3.00 3.11 -26.13
C ALA A 264 -4.00 3.03 -24.97
N LEU A 265 -4.67 4.14 -24.64
CA LEU A 265 -5.71 4.16 -23.59
C LEU A 265 -6.85 3.21 -23.92
N GLN A 266 -7.34 3.19 -25.17
CA GLN A 266 -8.38 2.26 -25.60
C GLN A 266 -7.95 0.79 -25.45
N ASN A 267 -6.72 0.45 -25.88
CA ASN A 267 -6.16 -0.89 -25.73
C ASN A 267 -5.99 -1.29 -24.25
N PHE A 268 -5.49 -0.38 -23.40
CA PHE A 268 -5.35 -0.61 -21.96
C PHE A 268 -6.70 -0.77 -21.27
N ARG A 269 -7.71 0.02 -21.64
CA ARG A 269 -9.07 -0.09 -21.11
C ARG A 269 -9.64 -1.47 -21.41
N TYR A 270 -9.58 -1.90 -22.68
CA TYR A 270 -10.06 -3.23 -23.07
C TYR A 270 -9.35 -4.35 -22.30
N ALA A 271 -8.02 -4.29 -22.18
CA ALA A 271 -7.26 -5.30 -21.45
C ALA A 271 -7.55 -5.29 -19.94
N GLY A 272 -7.73 -4.10 -19.36
CA GLY A 272 -8.06 -3.90 -17.95
C GLY A 272 -9.46 -4.39 -17.60
N GLU A 273 -10.46 -4.06 -18.41
CA GLU A 273 -11.83 -4.56 -18.28
C GLU A 273 -11.88 -6.09 -18.46
N SER A 274 -11.18 -6.63 -19.45
CA SER A 274 -11.05 -8.09 -19.64
C SER A 274 -10.47 -8.78 -18.40
N LEU A 275 -9.47 -8.16 -17.75
CA LEU A 275 -8.90 -8.66 -16.51
C LEU A 275 -9.90 -8.61 -15.34
N CYS A 276 -10.64 -7.51 -15.23
CA CYS A 276 -11.69 -7.35 -14.22
C CYS A 276 -12.79 -8.41 -14.38
N ASP A 277 -13.22 -8.67 -15.61
CA ASP A 277 -14.19 -9.71 -15.93
C ASP A 277 -13.71 -11.10 -15.51
N ILE A 278 -12.43 -11.42 -15.73
CA ILE A 278 -11.85 -12.72 -15.31
C ILE A 278 -11.93 -12.87 -13.79
N TRP A 279 -11.56 -11.82 -13.04
CA TRP A 279 -11.53 -11.90 -11.59
C TRP A 279 -12.90 -11.84 -10.93
N SER A 280 -13.87 -11.15 -11.53
CA SER A 280 -15.24 -11.03 -11.03
C SER A 280 -16.07 -12.31 -11.19
N ARG A 281 -15.66 -13.26 -12.03
CA ARG A 281 -16.41 -14.50 -12.33
C ARG A 281 -16.48 -15.51 -11.20
N ASP A 282 -15.42 -15.64 -10.39
CA ASP A 282 -15.43 -16.61 -9.29
C ASP A 282 -15.33 -15.96 -7.93
N LEU A 283 -15.95 -16.63 -6.98
CA LEU A 283 -15.92 -16.26 -5.58
C LEU A 283 -14.51 -16.45 -5.00
N ILE A 284 -14.04 -15.45 -4.27
CA ILE A 284 -12.86 -15.58 -3.41
C ILE A 284 -13.38 -15.71 -1.98
N PHE A 285 -13.07 -16.86 -1.35
CA PHE A 285 -13.58 -17.23 -0.03
C PHE A 285 -15.11 -17.14 0.11
N GLY A 286 -15.84 -17.50 -0.97
CA GLY A 286 -17.30 -17.49 -0.99
C GLY A 286 -17.95 -16.12 -1.21
N LYS A 287 -17.17 -15.05 -1.37
CA LYS A 287 -17.67 -13.71 -1.69
C LYS A 287 -17.32 -13.32 -3.13
N SER A 288 -18.20 -12.55 -3.76
CA SER A 288 -17.93 -11.96 -5.08
C SER A 288 -16.75 -11.00 -4.98
N VAL A 289 -15.94 -10.97 -6.02
CA VAL A 289 -14.85 -10.02 -6.16
C VAL A 289 -15.36 -8.87 -7.00
N ASP A 290 -15.28 -7.65 -6.47
CA ASP A 290 -15.51 -6.46 -7.28
C ASP A 290 -14.19 -6.01 -7.88
N ALA A 291 -14.02 -6.20 -9.18
CA ALA A 291 -12.85 -5.74 -9.91
C ALA A 291 -13.25 -4.66 -10.91
N ARG A 292 -12.56 -3.52 -10.90
CA ARG A 292 -12.88 -2.37 -11.74
C ARG A 292 -11.64 -1.79 -12.39
N TYR A 293 -11.82 -1.31 -13.62
CA TYR A 293 -10.80 -0.56 -14.31
C TYR A 293 -10.87 0.91 -13.93
N VAL A 294 -9.73 1.49 -13.55
CA VAL A 294 -9.57 2.90 -13.23
C VAL A 294 -8.77 3.54 -14.36
N GLU A 295 -9.42 4.44 -15.08
CA GLU A 295 -8.85 5.09 -16.25
C GLU A 295 -8.16 6.43 -15.95
N GLU A 296 -8.68 7.17 -14.97
CA GLU A 296 -8.23 8.53 -14.68
C GLU A 296 -7.83 8.69 -13.22
N LEU A 297 -6.79 9.50 -13.00
CA LEU A 297 -6.41 9.97 -11.67
C LEU A 297 -7.30 11.18 -11.34
N ALA A 298 -8.11 11.04 -10.29
CA ALA A 298 -8.84 12.15 -9.71
C ALA A 298 -8.21 12.46 -8.34
N ASN A 299 -7.92 13.73 -8.06
CA ASN A 299 -7.43 14.12 -6.74
C ASN A 299 -8.62 14.24 -5.78
N PRO A 300 -8.79 13.33 -4.80
CA PRO A 300 -9.90 13.38 -3.85
C PRO A 300 -9.87 14.62 -2.95
N PHE A 301 -8.80 15.40 -2.95
CA PHE A 301 -8.55 16.49 -1.99
C PHE A 301 -8.55 17.89 -2.59
N GLU A 302 -8.98 18.09 -3.85
CA GLU A 302 -8.93 19.40 -4.53
C GLU A 302 -9.60 20.53 -3.74
N ASN A 303 -10.70 20.24 -3.06
CA ASN A 303 -11.47 21.22 -2.28
C ASN A 303 -11.21 21.15 -0.77
N LEU A 304 -10.13 20.50 -0.34
CA LEU A 304 -9.82 20.30 1.07
C LEU A 304 -8.90 21.40 1.58
N GLU A 305 -9.36 22.21 2.53
CA GLU A 305 -8.55 23.27 3.14
C GLU A 305 -8.15 22.94 4.57
N PHE A 306 -6.95 23.39 4.97
CA PHE A 306 -6.46 23.33 6.35
C PHE A 306 -6.34 24.76 6.88
N GLU A 307 -6.88 25.02 8.09
CA GLU A 307 -6.79 26.34 8.72
C GLU A 307 -5.32 26.78 8.89
N GLY A 308 -4.99 27.97 8.37
CA GLY A 308 -3.70 28.61 8.55
C GLY A 308 -2.79 28.70 7.32
N ASP A 309 -3.32 28.58 6.09
CA ASP A 309 -2.52 28.77 4.87
C ASP A 309 -3.28 29.54 3.78
N ASP A 310 -2.65 30.58 3.22
CA ASP A 310 -3.11 31.38 2.07
C ASP A 310 -2.53 30.83 0.74
N SER A 311 -2.06 29.57 0.72
CA SER A 311 -1.41 28.98 -0.44
C SER A 311 -2.40 28.14 -1.29
N PRO A 312 -2.38 28.25 -2.63
CA PRO A 312 -3.36 27.62 -3.51
C PRO A 312 -3.16 26.10 -3.72
N GLU A 313 -2.23 25.46 -3.01
CA GLU A 313 -2.07 24.00 -3.03
C GLU A 313 -2.48 23.42 -1.67
N CYS A 314 -3.31 22.38 -1.67
CA CYS A 314 -3.78 21.65 -0.50
C CYS A 314 -2.59 21.07 0.32
N PHE A 315 -2.02 21.89 1.21
CA PHE A 315 -0.81 21.57 1.97
C PHE A 315 -1.17 21.32 3.43
N VAL A 316 -0.81 20.15 3.97
CA VAL A 316 -0.96 19.86 5.40
C VAL A 316 0.19 20.53 6.18
N PRO A 317 -0.08 21.50 7.07
CA PRO A 317 0.97 22.18 7.84
C PRO A 317 1.66 21.25 8.84
N TRP A 318 2.94 21.48 9.10
CA TRP A 318 3.68 20.69 10.10
C TRP A 318 3.09 20.83 11.51
N SER A 319 2.58 22.01 11.87
CA SER A 319 1.87 22.24 13.14
C SER A 319 0.63 21.34 13.27
N TRP A 320 -0.09 21.12 12.17
CA TRP A 320 -1.22 20.20 12.15
C TRP A 320 -0.76 18.76 12.42
N ILE A 321 0.31 18.31 11.74
CA ILE A 321 0.91 16.99 11.96
C ILE A 321 1.37 16.84 13.42
N GLU A 322 2.00 17.84 14.01
CA GLU A 322 2.45 17.79 15.41
C GLU A 322 1.32 17.60 16.42
N ASN A 323 0.18 18.22 16.15
CA ASN A 323 -0.98 18.20 17.04
C ASN A 323 -1.83 16.93 16.90
N HIS A 324 -1.88 16.35 15.69
CA HIS A 324 -2.78 15.25 15.36
C HIS A 324 -2.08 13.91 15.20
N CYS A 325 -0.78 13.89 14.88
CA CYS A 325 -0.09 12.66 14.51
C CYS A 325 0.91 12.19 15.58
N ASN A 326 0.97 10.87 15.75
CA ASN A 326 2.06 10.17 16.40
C ASN A 326 2.81 9.34 15.34
N LEU A 327 4.08 9.67 15.13
CA LEU A 327 4.91 9.11 14.06
C LEU A 327 5.84 8.04 14.64
N CYS A 328 5.86 6.86 14.03
CA CYS A 328 6.75 5.75 14.39
C CYS A 328 7.39 5.15 13.13
N GLN A 329 8.36 4.25 13.32
CA GLN A 329 9.11 3.61 12.24
C GLN A 329 8.22 2.75 11.34
N TYR A 330 7.26 2.03 11.93
CA TYR A 330 6.36 1.09 11.26
C TYR A 330 4.87 1.44 11.44
N SER A 331 4.58 2.63 11.95
CA SER A 331 3.19 3.06 12.16
C SER A 331 3.00 4.57 12.17
N LEU A 332 1.80 4.97 11.80
CA LEU A 332 1.28 6.33 11.92
C LEU A 332 -0.05 6.25 12.65
N ASP A 333 -0.23 7.06 13.68
CA ASP A 333 -1.54 7.28 14.30
C ASP A 333 -1.94 8.74 14.08
N ILE A 334 -3.19 8.98 13.68
CA ILE A 334 -3.79 10.30 13.54
C ILE A 334 -5.06 10.32 14.41
N LYS A 335 -5.18 11.32 15.27
CA LYS A 335 -6.32 11.49 16.17
C LYS A 335 -7.03 12.81 15.91
N ARG A 336 -8.29 12.91 16.29
CA ARG A 336 -8.92 14.23 16.53
C ARG A 336 -8.24 14.94 17.69
N CYS A 337 -8.05 16.24 17.56
CA CYS A 337 -7.61 17.07 18.68
C CYS A 337 -8.82 17.54 19.52
N VAL A 338 -8.52 18.00 20.74
CA VAL A 338 -9.54 18.52 21.67
C VAL A 338 -10.09 19.88 21.25
N ASN A 339 -9.46 20.56 20.29
CA ASN A 339 -9.93 21.84 19.81
C ASN A 339 -11.12 21.64 18.87
N THR A 340 -12.32 22.01 19.34
CA THR A 340 -13.56 21.89 18.58
C THR A 340 -13.61 22.77 17.34
N SER A 341 -12.85 23.89 17.30
CA SER A 341 -12.75 24.68 16.07
C SER A 341 -11.99 23.93 14.98
N CYS A 342 -11.01 23.10 15.37
CA CYS A 342 -10.22 22.30 14.45
C CYS A 342 -10.95 21.02 14.04
N CYS A 343 -11.35 20.17 15.01
CA CYS A 343 -11.84 18.82 14.74
C CYS A 343 -13.33 18.59 15.03
N GLY A 344 -14.09 19.54 15.56
CA GLY A 344 -15.47 19.26 15.99
C GLY A 344 -15.58 18.14 17.06
N PRO A 345 -16.79 17.69 17.40
CA PRO A 345 -17.00 16.60 18.36
C PRO A 345 -16.65 15.22 17.78
N SER A 346 -16.20 14.29 18.62
CA SER A 346 -15.97 12.89 18.23
C SER A 346 -17.29 12.11 18.09
N ARG A 347 -17.32 11.19 17.13
CA ARG A 347 -18.44 10.27 16.85
C ARG A 347 -18.31 8.94 17.62
N ALA A 348 -17.09 8.50 17.92
CA ALA A 348 -16.75 7.30 18.69
C ALA A 348 -16.20 7.65 20.08
N LYS A 349 -17.07 8.21 20.94
CA LYS A 349 -16.67 8.72 22.27
C LYS A 349 -15.91 7.70 23.13
N GLU A 350 -16.40 6.46 23.22
CA GLU A 350 -15.78 5.41 24.03
C GLU A 350 -14.37 5.04 23.55
N ALA A 351 -14.17 4.99 22.23
CA ALA A 351 -12.87 4.73 21.64
C ALA A 351 -11.90 5.89 21.91
N MET A 352 -12.38 7.13 21.82
CA MET A 352 -11.58 8.31 22.12
C MET A 352 -11.24 8.43 23.61
N ASP A 353 -12.19 8.14 24.50
CA ASP A 353 -11.98 8.10 25.96
C ASP A 353 -10.92 7.06 26.33
N PHE A 354 -10.93 5.89 25.69
CA PHE A 354 -9.90 4.88 25.85
C PHE A 354 -8.52 5.37 25.36
N LEU A 355 -8.46 5.99 24.18
CA LEU A 355 -7.20 6.53 23.64
C LEU A 355 -6.65 7.69 24.48
N LEU A 356 -7.51 8.47 25.14
CA LEU A 356 -7.09 9.57 26.03
C LEU A 356 -6.23 9.09 27.20
N LEU A 357 -6.35 7.82 27.61
CA LEU A 357 -5.45 7.17 28.59
C LEU A 357 -3.98 7.22 28.14
N ASN A 358 -3.71 7.41 26.85
CA ASN A 358 -2.36 7.57 26.31
C ASN A 358 -2.29 8.73 25.31
N ASN A 359 -2.68 9.92 25.77
CA ASN A 359 -2.61 11.16 25.01
C ASN A 359 -3.32 11.08 23.64
N GLY A 360 -4.41 10.33 23.56
CA GLY A 360 -5.23 10.17 22.35
C GLY A 360 -4.63 9.22 21.30
N PHE A 361 -3.64 8.40 21.65
CA PHE A 361 -3.00 7.45 20.73
C PHE A 361 -2.93 6.05 21.32
N LEU A 362 -2.80 5.04 20.45
CA LEU A 362 -2.52 3.67 20.89
C LEU A 362 -1.18 3.60 21.64
N PRO A 363 -1.07 2.77 22.70
CA PRO A 363 0.15 2.65 23.47
C PRO A 363 1.29 2.07 22.61
N PRO A 364 2.54 2.42 22.94
CA PRO A 364 3.70 1.90 22.24
C PRO A 364 3.84 0.39 22.46
N VAL A 365 4.35 -0.29 21.44
CA VAL A 365 4.60 -1.73 21.49
C VAL A 365 5.63 -2.02 22.58
N THR A 366 5.19 -2.69 23.65
CA THR A 366 5.96 -2.82 24.88
C THR A 366 6.26 -4.27 25.19
N LYS A 367 7.55 -4.57 25.40
CA LYS A 367 8.03 -5.89 25.75
C LYS A 367 7.83 -6.14 27.25
N GLY A 368 7.10 -7.20 27.58
CA GLY A 368 6.94 -7.70 28.94
C GLY A 368 8.21 -8.36 29.48
N ARG A 369 8.17 -8.69 30.77
CA ARG A 369 9.31 -9.34 31.46
C ARG A 369 9.63 -10.74 30.91
N ASP A 370 8.63 -11.40 30.35
CA ASP A 370 8.70 -12.71 29.68
C ASP A 370 9.26 -12.64 28.24
N ARG A 371 9.69 -11.45 27.79
CA ARG A 371 10.17 -11.15 26.44
C ARG A 371 9.10 -11.21 25.35
N HIS A 372 7.83 -11.41 25.68
CA HIS A 372 6.72 -11.25 24.75
C HIS A 372 6.24 -9.80 24.72
N PHE A 373 5.57 -9.39 23.64
CA PHE A 373 4.93 -8.08 23.63
C PHE A 373 3.59 -8.17 24.38
N THR A 374 3.39 -7.23 25.30
CA THR A 374 2.20 -7.13 26.17
C THR A 374 0.98 -6.79 25.32
N SER A 375 -0.26 -6.96 25.78
CA SER A 375 -1.43 -6.42 25.07
C SER A 375 -1.52 -4.90 25.22
N ALA A 376 -1.96 -4.16 24.19
CA ALA A 376 -2.23 -2.72 24.27
C ALA A 376 -3.19 -2.38 25.42
N ILE A 377 -4.27 -3.15 25.52
CA ILE A 377 -5.32 -2.98 26.53
C ILE A 377 -4.72 -3.18 27.93
N HIS A 378 -3.90 -4.23 28.09
CA HIS A 378 -3.26 -4.51 29.37
C HIS A 378 -2.25 -3.43 29.78
N LEU A 379 -1.56 -2.80 28.82
CA LEU A 379 -0.69 -1.66 29.10
C LEU A 379 -1.51 -0.48 29.63
N LEU A 380 -2.63 -0.14 28.98
CA LEU A 380 -3.43 1.01 29.40
C LEU A 380 -4.19 0.78 30.71
N GLU A 381 -4.64 -0.44 30.98
CA GLU A 381 -5.42 -0.76 32.19
C GLU A 381 -4.55 -0.93 33.45
N TYR A 382 -3.35 -1.51 33.31
CA TYR A 382 -2.57 -1.97 34.48
C TYR A 382 -1.19 -1.32 34.63
N TYR A 383 -0.67 -0.64 33.61
CA TYR A 383 0.57 0.10 33.76
C TYR A 383 0.27 1.53 34.23
N ASP A 384 1.04 1.95 35.23
CA ASP A 384 1.20 3.36 35.52
C ASP A 384 1.69 4.08 34.25
N HIS A 385 1.03 5.17 33.86
CA HIS A 385 1.38 5.95 32.67
C HIS A 385 2.86 6.37 32.66
N LEU A 386 3.46 6.57 33.85
CA LEU A 386 4.88 6.89 34.00
C LEU A 386 5.83 5.73 33.67
N LYS A 387 5.30 4.50 33.57
CA LYS A 387 6.05 3.28 33.26
C LYS A 387 5.86 2.81 31.82
N ILE A 388 4.97 3.44 31.05
CA ILE A 388 4.82 3.16 29.64
C ILE A 388 6.08 3.70 28.94
N PRO A 389 6.83 2.85 28.22
CA PRO A 389 8.04 3.29 27.55
C PRO A 389 7.73 4.24 26.38
N GLY A 390 8.74 4.91 25.82
CA GLY A 390 8.54 5.74 24.63
C GLY A 390 8.22 4.91 23.38
N TYR A 391 7.57 5.52 22.39
CA TYR A 391 7.34 4.90 21.08
C TYR A 391 8.64 4.43 20.43
N ASP A 392 8.61 3.25 19.82
CA ASP A 392 9.75 2.54 19.20
C ASP A 392 10.95 2.23 20.12
N SER A 393 10.88 2.47 21.43
CA SER A 393 12.01 2.20 22.34
C SER A 393 12.35 0.71 22.46
N HIS A 394 11.39 -0.17 22.16
CA HIS A 394 11.55 -1.61 22.13
C HIS A 394 11.66 -2.19 20.71
N CYS A 395 11.84 -1.32 19.69
CA CYS A 395 12.09 -1.74 18.32
C CYS A 395 13.50 -2.36 18.21
N PRO A 396 13.66 -3.63 17.83
CA PRO A 396 14.95 -4.31 17.84
C PRO A 396 16.05 -3.65 16.97
N SER A 397 15.67 -2.97 15.89
CA SER A 397 16.59 -2.24 15.01
C SER A 397 17.19 -0.98 15.62
N PHE A 398 16.62 -0.46 16.70
CA PHE A 398 17.11 0.74 17.36
C PHE A 398 17.89 0.37 18.61
N ASP A 399 19.18 0.67 18.61
CA ASP A 399 19.94 0.72 19.84
C ASP A 399 19.59 1.99 20.66
N GLN A 400 19.95 1.98 21.93
CA GLN A 400 19.63 3.08 22.86
C GLN A 400 20.20 4.42 22.38
N THR A 401 21.36 4.40 21.72
CA THR A 401 22.03 5.60 21.21
C THR A 401 21.23 6.22 20.05
N THR A 402 20.82 5.39 19.09
CA THR A 402 20.00 5.78 17.96
C THR A 402 18.65 6.29 18.42
N TYR A 403 18.02 5.59 19.36
CA TYR A 403 16.77 6.00 19.98
C TYR A 403 16.88 7.40 20.61
N SER A 404 17.91 7.62 21.42
CA SER A 404 18.12 8.89 22.12
C SER A 404 18.35 10.05 21.16
N ARG A 405 18.98 9.82 20.01
CA ARG A 405 19.19 10.84 18.96
C ARG A 405 17.90 11.22 18.23
N LEU A 406 16.93 10.30 18.20
CA LEU A 406 15.61 10.50 17.60
C LEU A 406 14.61 11.18 18.55
N CYS A 407 14.96 11.30 19.82
CA CYS A 407 14.17 12.04 20.81
C CYS A 407 14.55 13.54 20.80
N CYS A 408 13.54 14.40 20.91
CA CYS A 408 13.76 15.83 21.06
C CYS A 408 14.46 16.12 22.40
N SER A 409 15.60 16.79 22.37
CA SER A 409 16.39 17.15 23.56
C SER A 409 15.71 18.17 24.48
N VAL A 410 14.62 18.80 24.05
CA VAL A 410 13.90 19.83 24.83
C VAL A 410 12.66 19.23 25.52
N CYS A 411 11.84 18.48 24.78
CA CYS A 411 10.57 17.94 25.28
C CYS A 411 10.52 16.42 25.41
N GLY A 412 11.55 15.69 24.96
CA GLY A 412 11.61 14.23 25.02
C GLY A 412 10.78 13.49 23.96
N LYS A 413 9.99 14.19 23.11
CA LYS A 413 9.16 13.55 22.07
C LYS A 413 10.00 12.79 21.04
N TYR A 414 9.62 11.55 20.74
CA TYR A 414 10.27 10.68 19.75
C TYR A 414 9.81 11.00 18.32
N PHE A 415 10.70 10.81 17.34
CA PHE A 415 10.40 10.85 15.91
C PHE A 415 11.14 9.76 15.14
N PRO A 416 10.56 9.17 14.09
CA PRO A 416 11.18 8.05 13.36
C PRO A 416 12.36 8.46 12.46
N THR A 417 12.57 9.76 12.25
CA THR A 417 13.70 10.28 11.47
C THR A 417 14.28 11.54 12.09
N LEU A 418 15.58 11.77 11.86
CA LEU A 418 16.25 13.01 12.27
C LEU A 418 15.66 14.25 11.58
N THR A 419 15.19 14.11 10.35
CA THR A 419 14.51 15.19 9.61
C THR A 419 13.25 15.64 10.33
N PHE A 420 12.41 14.70 10.78
CA PHE A 420 11.20 15.01 11.53
C PHE A 420 11.53 15.64 12.89
N MET A 421 12.50 15.08 13.62
CA MET A 421 12.96 15.68 14.88
C MET A 421 13.51 17.11 14.67
N THR A 422 14.18 17.38 13.56
CA THR A 422 14.73 18.71 13.25
C THR A 422 13.62 19.70 12.91
N ASN A 423 12.63 19.27 12.12
CA ASN A 423 11.46 20.07 11.81
C ASN A 423 10.65 20.38 13.08
N HIS A 424 10.46 19.40 13.96
CA HIS A 424 9.85 19.58 15.26
C HIS A 424 10.60 20.63 16.09
N LYS A 425 11.91 20.48 16.28
CA LYS A 425 12.71 21.45 17.06
C LYS A 425 12.61 22.86 16.49
N ARG A 426 12.66 23.01 15.16
CA ARG A 426 12.56 24.32 14.50
C ARG A 426 11.21 24.99 14.72
N THR A 427 10.13 24.21 14.72
CA THR A 427 8.75 24.73 14.75
C THR A 427 8.24 24.92 16.18
N MET A 428 8.49 23.96 17.07
CA MET A 428 7.97 23.93 18.44
C MET A 428 8.95 24.51 19.47
N HIS A 429 10.24 24.56 19.15
CA HIS A 429 11.28 25.09 20.04
C HIS A 429 12.18 26.11 19.32
N PRO A 430 11.60 27.20 18.78
CA PRO A 430 12.39 28.20 18.09
C PRO A 430 13.44 28.76 19.06
N ALA A 431 14.72 28.63 18.70
CA ALA A 431 15.79 29.24 19.46
C ALA A 431 15.56 30.75 19.45
N SER A 432 15.46 31.37 20.63
CA SER A 432 15.43 32.83 20.79
C SER A 432 16.78 33.42 20.37
N ARG A 433 17.05 33.50 19.07
CA ARG A 433 18.17 34.29 18.56
C ARG A 433 17.78 35.75 18.63
N GLY A 434 18.45 36.50 19.50
CA GLY A 434 18.37 37.94 19.54
C GLY A 434 18.49 38.53 18.13
N ARG A 435 17.58 39.44 17.80
CA ARG A 435 17.54 40.20 16.55
C ARG A 435 18.94 40.72 16.18
N LEU A 436 19.44 40.30 15.02
CA LEU A 436 20.24 41.17 14.17
C LEU A 436 19.41 41.44 12.91
N LYS A 437 18.97 42.70 12.75
CA LYS A 437 18.28 43.18 11.56
C LYS A 437 19.22 42.98 10.35
N GLY A 438 18.82 42.16 9.38
CA GLY A 438 19.59 41.97 8.16
C GLY A 438 18.82 41.19 7.09
N LYS A 439 18.10 41.94 6.25
CA LYS A 439 17.59 41.64 4.89
C LYS A 439 16.94 40.26 4.67
N SER A 440 15.63 40.29 4.44
CA SER A 440 14.85 39.24 3.80
C SER A 440 15.50 38.80 2.49
N LYS A 441 15.93 37.53 2.43
CA LYS A 441 16.07 36.80 1.17
C LYS A 441 14.97 35.75 1.16
N GLU A 442 14.00 35.94 0.27
CA GLU A 442 13.22 34.83 -0.27
C GLU A 442 14.21 33.81 -0.83
N GLN A 443 14.08 32.53 -0.48
CA GLN A 443 14.73 31.46 -1.22
C GLN A 443 14.07 30.09 -0.99
N ASN A 444 13.32 29.69 -2.03
CA ASN A 444 13.28 28.39 -2.69
C ASN A 444 13.48 27.12 -1.84
N SER A 445 12.38 26.40 -1.64
CA SER A 445 12.34 24.99 -1.27
C SER A 445 12.80 24.10 -2.43
N ARG A 446 14.13 23.91 -2.57
CA ARG A 446 14.71 22.77 -3.28
C ARG A 446 15.90 22.28 -2.47
N VAL A 447 15.66 21.32 -1.58
CA VAL A 447 16.73 20.44 -1.08
C VAL A 447 16.36 19.04 -1.52
N LEU A 448 17.24 18.51 -2.36
CA LEU A 448 17.20 17.23 -3.04
C LEU A 448 17.16 16.08 -2.03
N ASP A 449 16.17 15.20 -2.19
CA ASP A 449 16.23 13.82 -1.71
C ASP A 449 17.19 13.06 -2.64
N ASP A 450 18.44 12.91 -2.22
CA ASP A 450 19.45 12.12 -2.93
C ASP A 450 19.57 10.72 -2.30
N PHE A 451 18.68 9.81 -2.70
CA PHE A 451 18.87 8.36 -2.63
C PHE A 451 18.04 7.67 -3.71
N SER A 452 18.44 7.86 -4.96
CA SER A 452 18.04 7.00 -6.08
C SER A 452 19.21 6.79 -7.02
N LEU A 453 20.13 5.91 -6.65
CA LEU A 453 21.15 5.41 -7.58
C LEU A 453 20.63 4.15 -8.26
N LEU A 454 20.01 4.33 -9.44
CA LEU A 454 20.26 3.67 -10.74
C LEU A 454 19.09 3.96 -11.73
N PRO A 455 19.33 3.96 -13.06
CA PRO A 455 18.96 5.08 -13.91
C PRO A 455 17.52 5.03 -14.44
N SER A 456 16.72 6.02 -14.05
CA SER A 456 15.49 6.38 -14.78
C SER A 456 15.86 7.21 -16.01
N GLN A 457 15.58 6.67 -17.20
CA GLN A 457 15.69 7.41 -18.45
C GLN A 457 14.81 8.67 -18.40
N GLN A 458 15.38 9.77 -18.88
CA GLN A 458 14.81 11.12 -18.93
C GLN A 458 13.39 11.14 -19.52
N LYS A 459 12.43 11.71 -18.78
CA LYS A 459 11.19 12.25 -19.31
C LYS A 459 11.32 13.77 -19.41
N GLN A 460 11.36 14.32 -20.63
CA GLN A 460 11.04 15.72 -20.89
C GLN A 460 9.52 15.87 -20.96
N PRO A 461 8.93 16.93 -20.38
CA PRO A 461 7.53 17.27 -20.65
C PRO A 461 7.44 17.99 -22.01
N LEU A 462 6.59 17.47 -22.89
CA LEU A 462 6.23 18.10 -24.15
C LEU A 462 4.74 18.39 -24.09
N PHE A 463 4.37 19.63 -23.79
CA PHE A 463 3.13 20.25 -24.26
C PHE A 463 3.38 21.76 -24.43
N ASP A 464 3.06 22.21 -25.64
CA ASP A 464 3.39 23.49 -26.26
C ASP A 464 2.81 24.73 -25.54
N GLU A 465 3.67 25.72 -25.35
CA GLU A 465 3.28 27.13 -25.33
C GLU A 465 2.98 27.57 -26.78
N THR A 466 1.72 27.63 -27.18
CA THR A 466 1.32 28.44 -28.36
C THR A 466 -0.17 28.75 -28.34
N TYR A 467 -0.62 29.59 -27.40
CA TYR A 467 -1.84 30.39 -27.58
C TYR A 467 -1.73 31.67 -26.76
N LEU A 468 -1.21 32.73 -27.38
CA LEU A 468 -1.48 34.15 -27.07
C LEU A 468 -0.70 35.01 -28.08
N ARG A 469 -1.21 35.09 -29.30
CA ARG A 469 -0.96 36.23 -30.19
C ARG A 469 -2.32 36.74 -30.61
N ASP A 470 -2.75 37.79 -29.94
CA ASP A 470 -3.53 38.85 -30.55
C ASP A 470 -3.43 40.12 -29.70
N CYS A 471 -3.42 41.26 -30.40
CA CYS A 471 -3.41 42.63 -29.93
C CYS A 471 -2.06 43.19 -29.47
N ILE A 472 -1.35 43.86 -30.38
CA ILE A 472 -1.14 45.32 -30.34
C ILE A 472 -0.69 45.76 -31.74
N SER A 473 -1.57 46.54 -32.36
CA SER A 473 -1.33 47.39 -33.52
C SER A 473 -0.47 48.60 -33.15
N ASP A 474 -0.05 49.34 -34.17
CA ASP A 474 0.39 50.74 -34.15
C ASP A 474 1.85 51.05 -33.76
N ARG A 475 2.69 51.30 -34.77
CA ARG A 475 2.98 52.64 -35.35
C ARG A 475 4.44 52.78 -35.81
N ASP A 476 4.52 53.39 -36.99
CA ASP A 476 5.62 54.06 -37.70
C ASP A 476 6.81 53.23 -38.23
#